data_AF-A0A1S8D7H7-F1
#
_entry.id   AF-A0A1S8D7H7-F1
#
_cell.length_a   1.000
_cell.length_b   1.000
_cell.length_c   1.000
_cell.angle_alpha   90.00
_cell.angle_beta   90.00
_cell.angle_gamma   90.00
#
_symmetry.space_group_name_H-M   'P 1'
#
loop_
_entity.id
_entity.type
_entity.pdbx_description
1 polymer ?
#
loop_
_entity_poly.entity_id
_entity_poly.type
_entity_poly.pdbx_seq_one_letter_code
_entity_poly.pdbx_strand_id
1 'polypeptide(L)'
;MAMSGVSRRSVLDDRADRPLTARLEAILGRTLRILVCGVATFALTFIEQVAEILAPLFLIAGIAWWVLVNLTANLHLDPMLQSVVTQLPHSLSLGGHYLTPEGLIRNGVLLVAVVAACRTLNGIIAKET
;
A
#
# COMPACT_ATOMS: atom_id res chain seq x y z
N MET A 1 7.62 22.47 62.94
CA MET A 1 7.26 22.80 61.55
C MET A 1 8.54 22.85 60.71
N ALA A 2 9.12 21.70 60.36
CA ALA A 2 10.44 21.62 59.69
C ALA A 2 10.67 20.33 58.85
N MET A 3 9.61 19.72 58.30
CA MET A 3 9.73 18.44 57.55
C MET A 3 9.47 18.57 56.03
N SER A 4 9.21 19.77 55.50
CA SER A 4 8.92 19.98 54.07
C SER A 4 10.17 20.13 53.19
N GLY A 5 11.35 20.37 53.76
CA GLY A 5 12.58 20.65 53.00
C GLY A 5 13.37 19.41 52.56
N VAL A 6 13.26 18.30 53.30
CA VAL A 6 14.04 17.07 53.05
C VAL A 6 13.51 16.31 51.84
N SER A 7 12.18 16.23 51.68
CA SER A 7 11.54 15.51 50.57
C SER A 7 11.75 16.20 49.20
N ARG A 8 11.86 17.54 49.16
CA ARG A 8 12.20 18.25 47.91
C ARG A 8 13.65 18.08 47.50
N ARG A 9 14.58 18.03 48.45
CA ARG A 9 16.01 17.82 48.15
C ARG A 9 16.25 16.41 47.63
N SER A 10 15.67 15.38 48.25
CA SER A 10 15.82 13.99 47.78
C SER A 10 15.25 13.76 46.38
N VAL A 11 14.14 14.42 46.02
CA VAL A 11 13.54 14.33 44.67
C VAL A 11 14.34 15.10 43.62
N LEU A 12 15.04 16.18 44.01
CA LEU A 12 15.96 16.89 43.12
C LEU A 12 17.29 16.14 42.93
N ASP A 13 17.79 15.49 43.97
CA ASP A 13 19.03 14.68 43.96
C ASP A 13 18.82 13.40 43.13
N ASP A 14 17.70 12.70 43.32
CA ASP A 14 17.33 11.48 42.58
C ASP A 14 17.14 11.72 41.05
N ARG A 15 16.85 12.97 40.65
CA ARG A 15 16.81 13.36 39.23
C ARG A 15 18.18 13.65 38.63
N ALA A 16 19.17 14.02 39.46
CA ALA A 16 20.52 14.36 39.02
C ALA A 16 21.35 13.09 38.71
N ASP A 17 21.04 11.98 39.38
CA ASP A 17 21.83 10.73 39.32
C ASP A 17 21.26 9.65 38.38
N ARG A 18 20.27 9.97 37.54
CA ARG A 18 19.95 9.03 36.44
C ARG A 18 21.18 8.94 35.54
N PRO A 19 21.80 7.76 35.40
CA PRO A 19 23.07 7.66 34.71
C PRO A 19 22.84 8.10 33.26
N LEU A 20 23.75 8.94 32.75
CA LEU A 20 23.72 9.47 31.38
C LEU A 20 23.43 8.35 30.36
N THR A 21 23.94 7.14 30.64
CA THR A 21 23.72 5.90 29.89
C THR A 21 22.25 5.50 29.79
N ALA A 22 21.47 5.53 30.88
CA ALA A 22 20.04 5.20 30.84
C ALA A 22 19.22 6.19 30.02
N ARG A 23 19.62 7.47 29.98
CA ARG A 23 19.01 8.48 29.09
C ARG A 23 19.37 8.21 27.64
N LEU A 24 20.63 7.87 27.35
CA LEU A 24 21.10 7.52 26.01
C LEU A 24 20.43 6.25 25.48
N GLU A 25 20.29 5.20 26.29
CA GLU A 25 19.58 3.96 25.93
C GLU A 25 18.11 4.23 25.60
N ALA A 26 17.43 5.06 26.39
CA ALA A 26 16.05 5.45 26.13
C ALA A 26 15.92 6.25 24.82
N ILE A 27 16.83 7.18 24.56
CA ILE A 27 16.88 7.96 23.31
C ILE A 27 17.16 7.04 22.12
N LEU A 28 18.13 6.13 22.25
CA LEU A 28 18.52 5.20 21.20
C LEU A 28 17.38 4.24 20.86
N GLY A 29 16.72 3.66 21.87
CA GLY A 29 15.56 2.79 21.68
C GLY A 29 14.39 3.52 21.01
N ARG A 30 14.12 4.77 21.40
CA ARG A 30 13.10 5.60 20.75
C ARG A 30 13.47 5.91 19.30
N THR A 31 14.73 6.24 19.05
CA THR A 31 15.24 6.56 17.70
C THR A 31 15.14 5.34 16.79
N LEU A 32 15.53 4.17 17.27
CA LEU A 32 15.42 2.91 16.53
C LEU A 32 13.96 2.59 16.19
N ARG A 33 13.04 2.74 17.15
CA ARG A 33 11.61 2.53 16.92
C ARG A 33 11.06 3.46 15.84
N ILE A 34 11.41 4.75 15.90
CA ILE A 34 11.00 5.74 14.88
C ILE A 34 11.55 5.36 13.51
N LEU A 35 12.81 4.91 13.44
CA LEU A 35 13.45 4.53 12.18
C LEU A 35 12.78 3.29 11.57
N VAL A 36 12.52 2.26 12.38
CA VAL A 36 11.79 1.05 11.94
C VAL A 36 10.38 1.39 11.47
N CYS A 37 9.62 2.20 12.24
CA CYS A 37 8.28 2.62 11.85
C CYS A 37 8.31 3.48 10.59
N GLY A 38 9.30 4.35 10.43
CA GLY A 38 9.50 5.19 9.26
C GLY A 38 9.76 4.36 8.00
N VAL A 39 10.65 3.36 8.07
CA VAL A 39 10.94 2.46 6.94
C VAL A 39 9.70 1.63 6.57
N ALA A 40 8.97 1.11 7.56
CA ALA A 40 7.73 0.36 7.32
C ALA A 40 6.66 1.23 6.64
N THR A 41 6.43 2.43 7.16
CA THR A 41 5.47 3.40 6.61
C THR A 41 5.85 3.81 5.19
N PHE A 42 7.14 4.05 4.94
CA PHE A 42 7.66 4.36 3.61
C PHE A 42 7.38 3.23 2.62
N ALA A 43 7.71 1.98 2.98
CA ALA A 43 7.49 0.83 2.11
C ALA A 43 6.01 0.62 1.77
N LEU A 44 5.12 0.73 2.77
CA LEU A 44 3.67 0.62 2.57
C LEU A 44 3.14 1.72 1.66
N THR A 45 3.57 2.97 1.89
CA THR A 45 3.15 4.12 1.07
C THR A 45 3.67 3.99 -0.37
N PHE A 46 4.89 3.47 -0.56
CA PHE A 46 5.44 3.23 -1.89
C PHE A 46 4.63 2.17 -2.65
N ILE A 47 4.32 1.04 -2.00
CA ILE A 47 3.46 -0.01 -2.58
C ILE A 47 2.08 0.56 -2.93
N GLU A 48 1.51 1.35 -2.03
CA GLU A 48 0.23 2.05 -2.24
C GLU A 48 0.28 2.91 -3.50
N GLN A 49 1.30 3.76 -3.66
CA GLN A 49 1.44 4.64 -4.83
C GLN A 49 1.58 3.87 -6.15
N VAL A 50 2.39 2.80 -6.17
CA VAL A 50 2.52 1.95 -7.35
C VAL A 50 1.17 1.28 -7.67
N ALA A 51 0.50 0.73 -6.66
CA ALA A 51 -0.77 0.05 -6.84
C ALA A 51 -1.90 1.02 -7.24
N GLU A 52 -1.91 2.26 -6.76
CA GLU A 52 -2.88 3.30 -7.17
C GLU A 52 -2.73 3.71 -8.63
N ILE A 53 -1.54 3.61 -9.21
CA ILE A 53 -1.33 3.88 -10.63
C ILE A 53 -1.70 2.65 -11.46
N LEU A 54 -1.26 1.46 -11.04
CA LEU A 54 -1.48 0.23 -11.83
C LEU A 54 -2.93 -0.26 -11.78
N ALA A 55 -3.61 -0.15 -10.65
CA ALA A 55 -4.99 -0.60 -10.47
C ALA A 55 -5.96 0.00 -11.52
N PRO A 56 -6.07 1.34 -11.66
CA PRO A 56 -6.97 1.95 -12.65
C PRO A 56 -6.54 1.61 -14.08
N LEU A 57 -5.24 1.52 -14.38
CA LEU A 57 -4.77 1.11 -15.70
C LEU A 57 -5.24 -0.30 -16.05
N PHE A 58 -5.10 -1.25 -15.13
CA PHE A 58 -5.54 -2.64 -15.34
C PHE A 58 -7.06 -2.75 -15.44
N LEU A 59 -7.81 -2.02 -14.61
CA LEU A 59 -9.26 -1.99 -14.68
C LEU A 59 -9.76 -1.38 -15.99
N ILE A 60 -9.25 -0.22 -16.39
CA ILE A 60 -9.66 0.46 -17.62
C ILE A 60 -9.31 -0.41 -18.84
N ALA A 61 -8.08 -0.93 -18.91
CA ALA A 61 -7.67 -1.78 -20.02
C ALA A 61 -8.49 -3.08 -20.09
N GLY A 62 -8.71 -3.74 -18.94
CA GLY A 62 -9.50 -4.96 -18.86
C GLY A 62 -10.97 -4.75 -19.22
N ILE A 63 -11.61 -3.70 -18.69
CA ILE A 63 -13.00 -3.35 -19.01
C ILE A 63 -13.13 -2.95 -20.47
N ALA A 64 -12.25 -2.08 -20.99
CA ALA A 64 -12.29 -1.66 -22.39
C ALA A 64 -12.17 -2.85 -23.34
N TRP A 65 -11.25 -3.79 -23.05
CA TRP A 65 -11.10 -5.01 -23.82
C TRP A 65 -12.33 -5.92 -23.72
N TRP A 66 -12.85 -6.14 -22.51
CA TRP A 66 -14.03 -6.96 -22.29
C TRP A 66 -15.26 -6.41 -23.03
N VAL A 67 -15.48 -5.09 -22.95
CA VAL A 67 -16.53 -4.39 -23.68
C VAL A 67 -16.34 -4.54 -25.19
N LEU A 68 -15.13 -4.34 -25.70
CA LEU A 68 -14.83 -4.48 -27.12
C LEU A 68 -15.14 -5.89 -27.65
N VAL A 69 -14.73 -6.92 -26.93
CA VAL A 69 -14.98 -8.32 -27.32
C VAL A 69 -16.47 -8.66 -27.22
N ASN A 70 -17.15 -8.26 -26.15
CA ASN A 70 -18.56 -8.63 -25.96
C ASN A 70 -19.51 -7.83 -26.86
N LEU A 71 -19.23 -6.55 -27.13
CA LEU A 71 -20.04 -5.78 -28.07
C LEU A 71 -19.93 -6.35 -29.47
N THR A 72 -18.71 -6.68 -29.91
CA THR A 72 -18.49 -7.21 -31.25
C THR A 72 -19.07 -8.62 -31.42
N ALA A 73 -19.11 -9.45 -30.36
CA ALA A 73 -19.75 -10.76 -30.38
C ALA A 73 -21.29 -10.72 -30.50
N ASN A 74 -21.93 -9.64 -30.03
CA ASN A 74 -23.40 -9.52 -30.02
C ASN A 74 -23.97 -8.67 -31.17
N LEU A 75 -23.11 -7.99 -31.93
CA LEU A 75 -23.53 -7.18 -33.08
C LEU A 75 -23.55 -8.02 -34.36
N HIS A 76 -24.69 -8.01 -35.06
CA HIS A 76 -24.75 -8.45 -36.46
C HIS A 76 -24.09 -7.37 -37.33
N LEU A 77 -22.76 -7.41 -37.37
CA LEU A 77 -21.96 -6.51 -38.19
C LEU A 77 -22.05 -6.91 -39.66
N ASP A 78 -21.85 -5.94 -40.55
CA ASP A 78 -21.67 -6.16 -41.97
C ASP A 78 -20.56 -7.22 -42.20
N PRO A 79 -20.69 -8.14 -43.17
CA PRO A 79 -19.72 -9.21 -43.40
C PRO A 79 -18.27 -8.71 -43.56
N MET A 80 -18.08 -7.48 -44.06
CA MET A 80 -16.74 -6.87 -44.12
C MET A 80 -16.19 -6.56 -42.72
N LEU A 81 -17.00 -6.03 -41.79
CA LEU A 81 -16.58 -5.77 -40.41
C LEU A 81 -16.46 -7.05 -39.58
N GLN A 82 -17.29 -8.08 -39.83
CA GLN A 82 -17.16 -9.38 -39.15
C GLN A 82 -15.80 -10.04 -39.40
N SER A 83 -15.25 -9.90 -40.62
CA SER A 83 -13.93 -10.44 -40.96
C SER A 83 -12.79 -9.81 -40.17
N VAL A 84 -12.91 -8.53 -39.81
CA VAL A 84 -11.95 -7.81 -38.96
C VAL A 84 -12.16 -8.17 -37.49
N VAL A 85 -13.41 -8.33 -37.07
CA VAL A 85 -13.77 -8.63 -35.67
C VAL A 85 -13.36 -10.03 -35.25
N THR A 86 -13.53 -11.02 -36.13
CA THR A 86 -13.14 -12.42 -35.85
C THR A 86 -11.63 -12.61 -35.65
N GLN A 87 -10.83 -11.61 -36.00
CA GLN A 87 -9.39 -11.58 -35.74
C GLN A 87 -9.03 -10.98 -34.38
N LEU A 88 -9.99 -10.47 -33.59
CA LEU A 88 -9.70 -9.96 -32.26
C LEU A 88 -9.24 -11.11 -31.33
N PRO A 89 -8.04 -11.03 -30.74
CA PRO A 89 -7.57 -12.07 -29.85
C PRO A 89 -8.33 -12.04 -28.52
N HIS A 90 -8.94 -13.17 -28.14
CA HIS A 90 -9.55 -13.36 -26.82
C HIS A 90 -8.50 -13.52 -25.69
N SER A 91 -7.26 -13.80 -26.07
CA SER A 91 -6.12 -13.92 -25.16
C SER A 91 -4.86 -13.46 -25.88
N LEU A 92 -4.07 -12.59 -25.25
CA LEU A 92 -2.74 -12.25 -25.73
C LEU A 92 -1.69 -13.05 -24.97
N SER A 93 -0.81 -13.73 -25.69
CA SER A 93 0.40 -14.32 -25.09
C SER A 93 1.51 -13.29 -25.16
N LEU A 94 1.97 -12.83 -24.00
CA LEU A 94 3.04 -11.83 -23.88
C LEU A 94 4.05 -12.35 -22.87
N GLY A 95 5.29 -12.63 -23.32
CA GLY A 95 6.33 -13.15 -22.43
C GLY A 95 5.98 -14.46 -21.72
N GLY A 96 5.23 -15.37 -22.39
CA GLY A 96 4.81 -16.66 -21.84
C GLY A 96 3.64 -16.60 -20.85
N HIS A 97 3.05 -15.42 -20.62
CA HIS A 97 1.87 -15.23 -19.77
C HIS A 97 0.66 -14.92 -20.65
N TYR A 98 -0.48 -15.53 -20.31
CA TYR A 98 -1.76 -15.27 -20.98
C TYR A 98 -2.42 -14.06 -20.32
N LEU A 99 -2.45 -12.93 -21.04
CA LEU A 99 -3.28 -11.80 -20.66
C LEU A 99 -4.69 -12.02 -21.20
N THR A 100 -5.64 -12.08 -20.28
CA THR A 100 -7.07 -12.11 -20.55
C THR A 100 -7.75 -10.88 -19.96
N PRO A 101 -8.87 -10.41 -20.53
CA PRO A 101 -9.59 -9.23 -20.03
C PRO A 101 -10.00 -9.40 -18.57
N GLU A 102 -10.49 -10.58 -18.22
CA GLU A 102 -10.85 -10.95 -16.85
C GLU A 102 -9.63 -10.95 -15.91
N GLY A 103 -8.48 -11.44 -16.37
CA GLY A 103 -7.23 -11.40 -15.60
C GLY A 103 -6.78 -9.99 -15.27
N LEU A 104 -6.87 -9.07 -16.24
CA LEU A 104 -6.60 -7.64 -16.04
C LEU A 104 -7.55 -7.03 -15.00
N ILE A 105 -8.85 -7.28 -15.12
CA ILE A 105 -9.85 -6.77 -14.16
C ILE A 105 -9.57 -7.31 -12.76
N ARG A 106 -9.37 -8.63 -12.61
CA ARG A 106 -9.08 -9.27 -11.32
C ARG A 106 -7.82 -8.71 -10.68
N ASN A 107 -6.75 -8.54 -11.46
CA ASN A 107 -5.51 -7.95 -10.96
C ASN A 107 -5.71 -6.48 -10.53
N GLY A 108 -6.48 -5.70 -11.29
CA GLY A 108 -6.85 -4.35 -10.92
C GLY A 108 -7.60 -4.28 -9.59
N VAL A 109 -8.61 -5.13 -9.39
CA VAL A 109 -9.34 -5.23 -8.11
C VAL A 109 -8.44 -5.66 -6.96
N LEU A 110 -7.55 -6.63 -7.17
CA LEU A 110 -6.59 -7.06 -6.15
C LEU A 110 -5.62 -5.92 -5.77
N LEU A 111 -5.17 -5.10 -6.72
CA LEU A 111 -4.35 -3.94 -6.43
C LEU A 111 -5.11 -2.89 -5.61
N VAL A 112 -6.40 -2.66 -5.87
CA VAL A 112 -7.24 -1.80 -5.01
C VAL A 112 -7.32 -2.36 -3.59
N ALA A 113 -7.46 -3.68 -3.43
CA ALA A 113 -7.46 -4.32 -2.12
C ALA A 113 -6.10 -4.15 -1.41
N VAL A 114 -4.98 -4.24 -2.14
CA VAL A 114 -3.63 -3.97 -1.61
C VAL A 114 -3.51 -2.52 -1.14
N VAL A 115 -3.98 -1.55 -1.92
CA VAL A 115 -4.02 -0.13 -1.53
C VAL A 115 -4.79 0.05 -0.21
N ALA A 116 -5.98 -0.55 -0.09
CA ALA A 116 -6.77 -0.49 1.12
C ALA A 116 -6.06 -1.13 2.34
N ALA A 117 -5.38 -2.25 2.13
CA ALA A 117 -4.58 -2.91 3.17
C ALA A 117 -3.40 -2.04 3.61
N CYS A 118 -2.64 -1.45 2.69
CA CYS A 118 -1.54 -0.53 2.97
C CYS A 118 -2.00 0.67 3.80
N ARG A 119 -3.12 1.30 3.43
CA ARG A 119 -3.74 2.40 4.19
C ARG A 119 -4.12 2.01 5.60
N THR A 120 -4.70 0.82 5.76
CA THR A 120 -5.10 0.29 7.08
C THR A 120 -3.88 0.07 7.97
N LEU A 121 -2.84 -0.57 7.43
CA LEU A 121 -1.60 -0.82 8.17
C LEU A 121 -0.88 0.48 8.54
N ASN A 122 -0.78 1.44 7.60
CA ASN A 122 -0.23 2.76 7.88
C ASN A 122 -1.02 3.49 8.98
N GLY A 123 -2.35 3.41 8.97
CA GLY A 123 -3.20 3.97 10.03
C GLY A 123 -2.94 3.35 11.41
N ILE A 124 -2.71 2.03 11.47
CA ILE A 124 -2.35 1.34 12.71
C ILE A 124 -0.97 1.79 13.20
N ILE A 125 0.05 1.80 12.33
CA ILE A 125 1.41 2.22 12.69
C ILE A 125 1.42 3.67 13.19
N ALA A 126 0.70 4.57 12.53
CA ALA A 126 0.60 5.97 12.92
C ALA A 126 -0.06 6.18 14.29
N LYS A 127 -0.96 5.29 14.70
CA LYS A 127 -1.60 5.32 16.01
C LYS A 127 -0.69 4.78 17.12
N GLU A 128 0.11 3.77 16.80
CA GLU A 128 0.98 3.08 17.75
C GLU A 128 2.36 3.74 17.91
N THR A 129 2.72 4.74 17.09
CA THR A 129 4.03 5.43 17.13
C THR A 129 3.94 6.78 17.82
#